data_AF-A0A7J2RV83-F1
#
_entry.id   AF-A0A7J2RV83-F1
#
_cell.length_a   1.000
_cell.length_b   1.000
_cell.length_c   1.000
_cell.angle_alpha   90.00
_cell.angle_beta   90.00
_cell.angle_gamma   90.00
#
_symmetry.space_group_name_H-M   'P 1'
#
loop_
_entity.id
_entity.type
_entity.pdbx_description
1 polymer ?
#
loop_
_entity_poly.entity_id
_entity_poly.type
_entity_poly.pdbx_seq_one_letter_code
_entity_poly.pdbx_strand_id
1 'polypeptide(L)'
;MKKNKKGNILTGNIIFIVLNLVFLSILILFLFTKMGGSAVLEEKYAKQIALIVDSAKPGMIIHLNMEDAIETALDEGRNLNEVVLIHDNIITVQLGEKGGYSYSFFNDVQVDANLDTTNSKEYFFVINKK
;
A
#
# COMPACT_ATOMS: atom_id res chain seq x y z
N MET A 1 1.14 -12.25 63.47
CA MET A 1 1.69 -11.34 62.42
C MET A 1 0.67 -11.14 61.30
N LYS A 2 -0.06 -10.01 61.28
CA LYS A 2 -0.93 -9.66 60.13
C LYS A 2 -0.04 -9.15 58.99
N LYS A 3 0.28 -10.03 58.04
CA LYS A 3 0.99 -9.67 56.80
C LYS A 3 0.10 -8.67 56.04
N ASN A 4 0.60 -7.47 55.79
CA ASN A 4 -0.09 -6.41 55.05
C ASN A 4 -0.36 -6.84 53.60
N LYS A 5 -1.49 -7.52 53.36
CA LYS A 5 -1.93 -8.00 52.04
C LYS A 5 -2.39 -6.87 51.08
N LYS A 6 -2.42 -5.61 51.53
CA LYS A 6 -2.89 -4.46 50.74
C LYS A 6 -1.88 -3.99 49.67
N GLY A 7 -0.58 -4.23 49.86
CA GLY A 7 0.46 -3.82 48.89
C GLY A 7 0.45 -4.62 47.59
N ASN A 8 0.02 -5.89 47.63
CA ASN A 8 -0.02 -6.76 46.45
C ASN A 8 -1.11 -6.32 45.45
N ILE A 9 -2.25 -5.84 45.95
CA ILE A 9 -3.36 -5.36 45.13
C ILE A 9 -2.98 -4.05 44.43
N LEU A 10 -2.30 -3.15 45.15
CA LEU A 10 -1.86 -1.87 44.60
C LEU A 10 -0.81 -2.07 43.50
N THR A 11 0.17 -2.95 43.74
CA THR A 11 1.23 -3.27 42.78
C THR A 11 0.66 -3.96 41.53
N GLY A 12 -0.27 -4.91 41.70
CA GLY A 12 -0.93 -5.58 40.59
C GLY A 12 -1.73 -4.61 39.70
N ASN A 13 -2.45 -3.67 40.31
CA ASN A 13 -3.20 -2.65 39.56
C ASN A 13 -2.26 -1.69 38.81
N ILE A 14 -1.15 -1.28 39.42
CA ILE A 14 -0.15 -0.41 38.76
C ILE A 14 0.45 -1.12 37.55
N ILE A 15 0.85 -2.39 37.68
CA ILE A 15 1.41 -3.17 36.56
C ILE A 15 0.37 -3.32 35.44
N PHE A 16 -0.89 -3.60 35.78
CA PHE A 16 -1.96 -3.72 34.80
C PHE A 16 -2.18 -2.41 34.03
N ILE A 17 -2.20 -1.27 34.73
CA ILE A 17 -2.34 0.04 34.11
C ILE A 17 -1.16 0.33 33.18
N VAL A 18 0.07 0.14 33.65
CA VAL A 18 1.28 0.38 32.84
C VAL A 18 1.29 -0.49 31.58
N LEU A 19 0.96 -1.77 31.71
CA LEU A 19 0.92 -2.70 30.58
C LEU A 19 -0.12 -2.28 29.53
N ASN A 20 -1.32 -1.88 29.97
CA ASN A 20 -2.35 -1.39 29.05
C ASN A 20 -1.94 -0.08 28.38
N LEU A 21 -1.25 0.81 29.09
CA LEU A 21 -0.78 2.09 28.56
C LEU A 21 0.31 1.88 27.50
N VAL A 22 1.23 0.95 27.74
CA VAL A 22 2.23 0.52 26.75
C VAL A 22 1.56 -0.13 25.54
N PHE A 23 0.64 -1.07 25.76
CA PHE A 23 -0.10 -1.73 24.69
C PHE A 23 -0.87 -0.74 23.83
N LEU A 24 -1.60 0.19 24.44
CA LEU A 24 -2.35 1.23 23.75
C LEU A 24 -1.42 2.16 22.96
N SER A 25 -0.25 2.51 23.52
CA SER A 25 0.74 3.35 22.85
C SER A 25 1.30 2.67 21.60
N ILE A 26 1.64 1.37 21.68
CA ILE A 26 2.10 0.58 20.53
C ILE A 26 1.00 0.51 19.46
N LEU A 27 -0.25 0.31 19.87
CA LEU A 27 -1.40 0.25 18.96
C LEU A 27 -1.60 1.59 18.23
N ILE A 28 -1.52 2.72 18.95
CA ILE A 28 -1.60 4.06 18.36
C ILE A 28 -0.44 4.31 17.38
N LEU A 29 0.80 3.99 17.76
CA LEU A 29 1.96 4.12 16.87
C LEU A 29 1.81 3.24 15.62
N PHE A 30 1.36 2.00 15.77
CA PHE A 30 1.08 1.10 14.66
C PHE A 30 0.01 1.67 13.73
N LEU A 31 -1.09 2.22 14.28
CA LEU A 31 -2.11 2.89 13.48
C LEU A 31 -1.53 4.08 12.70
N PHE A 32 -0.66 4.90 13.30
CA PHE A 32 0.02 5.97 12.57
C PHE A 32 0.90 5.45 11.43
N THR A 33 1.59 4.32 11.60
CA THR A 33 2.37 3.69 10.52
C THR A 33 1.51 3.08 9.40
N LYS A 34 0.24 2.76 9.67
CA LYS A 34 -0.71 2.20 8.70
C LYS A 34 -1.69 3.23 8.14
N MET A 35 -1.78 4.42 8.76
CA MET A 35 -2.67 5.51 8.36
C MET A 35 -2.22 6.23 7.08
N GLY A 36 -1.00 5.99 6.60
CA GLY A 36 -0.65 6.33 5.24
C GLY A 36 -1.45 5.46 4.27
N GLY A 37 -2.69 5.86 3.95
CA GLY A 37 -3.56 5.17 2.99
C GLY A 37 -2.85 4.89 1.66
N SER A 38 -1.93 5.80 1.30
CA SER A 38 -0.94 5.65 0.24
C SER A 38 -0.26 4.28 0.22
N ALA A 39 0.35 3.82 1.32
CA ALA A 39 1.13 2.58 1.34
C ALA A 39 0.25 1.33 1.11
N VAL A 40 -0.98 1.34 1.64
CA VAL A 40 -1.94 0.24 1.44
C VAL A 40 -2.43 0.23 -0.02
N LEU A 41 -2.70 1.40 -0.60
CA LEU A 41 -3.09 1.53 -2.00
C LEU A 41 -1.95 1.14 -2.95
N GLU A 42 -0.73 1.58 -2.68
CA GLU A 42 0.49 1.21 -3.41
C GLU A 42 0.64 -0.32 -3.47
N GLU A 43 0.56 -0.99 -2.31
CA GLU A 43 0.65 -2.45 -2.24
C GLU A 43 -0.49 -3.15 -2.98
N LYS A 44 -1.74 -2.68 -2.77
CA LYS A 44 -2.93 -3.23 -3.44
C LYS A 44 -2.79 -3.16 -4.96
N TYR A 45 -2.51 -1.98 -5.50
CA TYR A 45 -2.46 -1.75 -6.93
C TYR A 45 -1.25 -2.43 -7.58
N ALA A 46 -0.06 -2.38 -6.96
CA ALA A 46 1.12 -3.06 -7.50
C ALA A 46 0.88 -4.58 -7.65
N LYS A 47 0.33 -5.23 -6.62
CA LYS A 47 -0.03 -6.65 -6.67
C LYS A 47 -1.11 -6.95 -7.69
N GLN A 48 -2.17 -6.13 -7.71
CA GLN A 48 -3.29 -6.33 -8.62
C GLN A 48 -2.83 -6.23 -10.08
N ILE A 49 -2.07 -5.19 -10.44
CA ILE A 49 -1.57 -5.02 -11.81
C ILE A 49 -0.66 -6.20 -12.17
N ALA A 50 0.28 -6.58 -11.30
CA ALA A 50 1.20 -7.69 -11.57
C ALA A 50 0.48 -9.03 -11.78
N LEU A 51 -0.52 -9.35 -10.95
CA LEU A 51 -1.31 -10.58 -11.10
C LEU A 51 -2.15 -10.59 -12.38
N ILE A 52 -2.66 -9.42 -12.79
CA ILE A 52 -3.40 -9.30 -14.04
C ILE A 52 -2.44 -9.49 -15.22
N VAL A 53 -1.26 -8.85 -15.20
CA VAL A 53 -0.21 -9.03 -16.20
C VAL A 53 0.23 -10.49 -16.30
N ASP A 54 0.36 -11.18 -15.17
CA ASP A 54 0.70 -12.61 -15.13
C ASP A 54 -0.32 -13.50 -15.83
N SER A 55 -1.58 -13.07 -15.80
CA SER A 55 -2.69 -13.80 -16.44
C SER A 55 -2.95 -13.33 -17.87
N ALA A 56 -2.29 -12.26 -18.32
CA ALA A 56 -2.57 -11.61 -19.60
C ALA A 56 -1.84 -12.29 -20.76
N LYS A 57 -2.42 -12.15 -21.96
CA LYS A 57 -1.79 -12.57 -23.22
C LYS A 57 -1.32 -11.35 -24.01
N PRO A 58 -0.26 -11.47 -24.83
CA PRO A 58 0.11 -10.42 -25.76
C PRO A 58 -1.06 -9.98 -26.64
N GLY A 59 -1.20 -8.68 -26.84
CA GLY A 59 -2.30 -8.04 -27.57
C GLY A 59 -3.51 -7.65 -26.71
N MET A 60 -3.50 -7.93 -25.40
CA MET A 60 -4.55 -7.48 -24.48
C MET A 60 -4.34 -6.03 -24.04
N ILE A 61 -5.45 -5.31 -23.90
CA ILE A 61 -5.51 -3.99 -23.25
C ILE A 61 -6.34 -4.16 -21.98
N ILE A 62 -5.75 -3.84 -20.83
CA ILE A 62 -6.38 -3.95 -19.52
C ILE A 62 -6.72 -2.55 -19.03
N HIS A 63 -7.99 -2.30 -18.71
CA HIS A 63 -8.43 -1.08 -18.05
C HIS A 63 -8.56 -1.33 -16.55
N LEU A 64 -7.96 -0.46 -15.75
CA LEU A 64 -8.02 -0.53 -14.30
C LEU A 64 -8.40 0.84 -13.74
N ASN A 65 -9.49 0.88 -12.99
CA ASN A 65 -9.82 2.05 -12.19
C ASN A 65 -8.83 2.18 -11.01
N MET A 66 -8.12 3.31 -10.98
CA MET A 66 -7.15 3.67 -9.96
C MET A 66 -7.53 5.02 -9.32
N GLU A 67 -8.82 5.35 -9.25
CA GLU A 67 -9.33 6.63 -8.75
C GLU A 67 -8.76 6.97 -7.37
N ASP A 68 -8.86 6.05 -6.40
CA ASP A 68 -8.32 6.25 -5.05
C ASP A 68 -6.80 6.57 -5.05
N ALA A 69 -6.04 5.90 -5.92
CA ALA A 69 -4.60 6.12 -6.03
C ALA A 69 -4.28 7.45 -6.71
N ILE A 70 -5.03 7.80 -7.75
CA ILE A 70 -4.87 9.08 -8.46
C ILE A 70 -5.18 10.24 -7.52
N GLU A 71 -6.29 10.19 -6.79
CA GLU A 71 -6.64 11.22 -5.80
C GLU A 71 -5.54 11.35 -4.74
N THR A 72 -5.08 10.23 -4.19
CA THR A 72 -3.99 10.23 -3.19
C THR A 72 -2.69 10.82 -3.75
N ALA A 73 -2.34 10.50 -5.01
CA ALA A 73 -1.14 11.03 -5.64
C ALA A 73 -1.25 12.54 -5.93
N LEU A 74 -2.44 13.04 -6.30
CA LEU A 74 -2.67 14.47 -6.50
C LEU A 74 -2.58 15.24 -5.18
N ASP A 75 -3.13 14.69 -4.10
CA ASP A 75 -3.04 15.29 -2.76
C ASP A 75 -1.59 15.43 -2.27
N GLU A 76 -0.73 14.48 -2.65
CA GLU A 76 0.72 14.49 -2.37
C GLU A 76 1.53 15.29 -3.42
N GLY A 77 0.87 15.91 -4.41
CA GLY A 77 1.52 16.74 -5.43
C GLY A 77 2.34 15.97 -6.48
N ARG A 78 2.06 14.68 -6.66
CA ARG A 78 2.80 13.77 -7.54
C ARG A 78 2.33 13.88 -9.00
N ASN A 79 3.26 13.66 -9.93
CA ASN A 79 2.92 13.51 -11.35
C ASN A 79 2.28 12.13 -11.59
N LEU A 80 1.08 12.12 -12.18
CA LEU A 80 0.35 10.89 -12.47
C LEU A 80 1.13 9.96 -13.40
N ASN A 81 1.86 10.49 -14.38
CA ASN A 81 2.66 9.67 -15.29
C ASN A 81 3.79 8.88 -14.58
N GLU A 82 4.12 9.25 -13.35
CA GLU A 82 5.17 8.58 -12.55
C GLU A 82 4.57 7.64 -11.51
N VAL A 83 3.25 7.59 -11.35
CA VAL A 83 2.57 6.81 -10.30
C VAL A 83 2.78 5.32 -10.49
N VAL A 84 2.69 4.83 -11.73
CA VAL A 84 2.95 3.42 -12.07
C VAL A 84 4.20 3.34 -12.93
N LEU A 85 5.26 2.77 -12.36
CA LEU A 85 6.54 2.55 -13.03
C LEU A 85 6.71 1.07 -13.29
N ILE A 86 7.02 0.71 -14.53
CA ILE A 86 7.24 -0.67 -14.94
C ILE A 86 8.68 -0.76 -15.46
N HIS A 87 9.49 -1.57 -14.79
CA HIS A 87 10.86 -1.86 -15.20
C HIS A 87 11.04 -3.38 -15.25
N ASP A 88 11.40 -3.88 -16.43
CA ASP A 88 11.49 -5.31 -16.73
C ASP A 88 10.23 -6.08 -16.30
N ASN A 89 10.34 -6.89 -15.25
CA ASN A 89 9.27 -7.72 -14.70
C ASN A 89 8.77 -7.22 -13.33
N ILE A 90 9.04 -5.96 -13.00
CA ILE A 90 8.69 -5.35 -11.71
C ILE A 90 7.77 -4.15 -11.95
N ILE A 91 6.61 -4.18 -11.32
CA ILE A 91 5.65 -3.08 -11.28
C ILE A 91 5.81 -2.38 -9.95
N THR A 92 6.03 -1.08 -10.00
CA THR A 92 6.15 -0.21 -8.83
C THR A 92 5.04 0.81 -8.86
N VAL A 93 4.23 0.84 -7.81
CA VAL A 93 3.23 1.89 -7.61
C VAL A 93 3.72 2.80 -6.51
N GLN A 94 3.80 4.10 -6.77
CA GLN A 94 4.28 5.09 -5.82
C GLN A 94 3.39 6.32 -5.86
N LEU A 95 2.72 6.61 -4.75
CA LEU A 95 1.76 7.71 -4.62
C LEU A 95 2.33 8.89 -3.83
N GLY A 96 3.32 8.68 -2.96
CA GLY A 96 3.99 9.73 -2.20
C GLY A 96 5.52 9.78 -2.36
N GLU A 97 6.16 10.84 -1.86
CA GLU A 97 7.62 11.05 -1.97
C GLU A 97 8.47 9.96 -1.29
N LYS A 98 8.03 9.48 -0.12
CA LYS A 98 8.78 8.53 0.73
C LYS A 98 8.18 7.13 0.73
N GLY A 99 7.28 6.85 -0.22
CA GLY A 99 6.57 5.59 -0.37
C GLY A 99 6.97 4.82 -1.63
N GLY A 100 6.15 3.84 -1.97
CA GLY A 100 6.34 2.99 -3.13
C GLY A 100 6.28 1.51 -2.74
N TYR A 101 5.50 0.74 -3.48
CA TYR A 101 5.49 -0.70 -3.37
C TYR A 101 5.78 -1.33 -4.72
N SER A 102 6.74 -2.26 -4.73
CA SER A 102 7.12 -3.01 -5.92
C SER A 102 6.65 -4.46 -5.80
N TYR A 103 6.11 -4.98 -6.90
CA TYR A 103 5.73 -6.38 -7.01
C TYR A 103 6.14 -6.94 -8.37
N SER A 104 6.66 -8.16 -8.36
CA SER A 104 7.17 -8.82 -9.56
C SER A 104 6.08 -9.63 -10.24
N PHE A 105 6.12 -9.68 -11.56
CA PHE A 105 5.36 -10.63 -12.38
C PHE A 105 6.33 -11.60 -13.07
N PHE A 106 5.82 -12.75 -13.48
CA PHE A 106 6.56 -13.87 -14.07
C PHE A 106 6.36 -13.99 -15.58
N ASN A 107 5.26 -13.48 -16.11
CA ASN A 107 4.94 -13.58 -17.53
C ASN A 107 5.95 -12.81 -18.39
N ASP A 108 6.41 -13.41 -19.49
CA ASP A 108 7.44 -12.82 -20.37
C ASP A 108 6.79 -11.90 -21.42
N VAL A 109 6.29 -10.76 -20.93
CA VAL A 109 5.59 -9.75 -21.72
C VAL A 109 6.19 -8.37 -21.46
N GLN A 110 6.09 -7.49 -22.45
CA GLN A 110 6.37 -6.07 -22.28
C GLN A 110 5.07 -5.35 -21.90
N VAL A 111 5.09 -4.50 -20.89
CA VAL A 111 3.89 -3.82 -20.40
C VAL A 111 4.10 -2.31 -20.42
N ASP A 112 3.20 -1.60 -21.11
CA ASP A 112 3.18 -0.14 -21.13
C ASP A 112 1.99 0.36 -20.30
N ALA A 113 2.26 1.23 -19.31
CA ALA A 113 1.25 1.84 -18.47
C ALA A 113 0.94 3.25 -18.96
N ASN A 114 -0.35 3.57 -19.16
CA ASN A 114 -0.78 4.88 -19.63
C ASN A 114 -2.01 5.35 -18.85
N LEU A 115 -2.06 6.63 -18.50
CA LEU A 115 -3.23 7.27 -17.91
C LEU A 115 -4.27 7.53 -19.01
N ASP A 116 -5.54 7.20 -18.77
CA ASP A 116 -6.62 7.60 -19.66
C ASP A 116 -6.87 9.11 -19.55
N THR A 117 -6.50 9.86 -20.59
CA THR A 117 -6.68 11.32 -20.66
C THR A 117 -8.14 11.75 -20.78
N THR A 118 -9.04 10.84 -21.13
CA THR A 118 -10.48 11.09 -21.30
C THR A 118 -11.22 10.92 -19.99
N ASN A 119 -10.78 9.95 -19.19
CA ASN A 119 -11.35 9.58 -17.91
C ASN A 119 -10.20 9.46 -16.89
N SER A 120 -9.72 10.60 -16.38
CA SER A 120 -8.56 10.78 -15.49
C SER A 120 -8.60 10.04 -14.14
N LYS A 121 -9.33 8.93 -14.08
CA LYS A 121 -9.53 7.99 -12.99
C LYS A 121 -9.03 6.58 -13.34
N GLU A 122 -8.69 6.33 -14.61
CA GLU A 122 -8.31 5.01 -15.11
C GLU A 122 -6.91 4.98 -15.69
N TYR A 123 -6.23 3.85 -15.48
CA TYR A 123 -5.05 3.46 -16.23
C TYR A 123 -5.40 2.36 -17.20
N PHE A 124 -4.79 2.40 -18.38
CA PHE A 124 -4.80 1.27 -19.29
C PHE A 124 -3.39 0.72 -19.49
N PHE A 125 -3.30 -0.60 -19.48
CA PHE A 125 -2.07 -1.35 -19.64
C PHE A 125 -2.09 -2.10 -20.96
N VAL A 126 -1.10 -1.84 -21.82
CA VAL A 126 -0.96 -2.51 -23.10
C VAL A 126 0.05 -3.65 -22.93
N ILE A 127 -0.40 -4.88 -23.18
CA ILE A 127 0.43 -6.08 -23.05
C ILE A 127 1.00 -6.42 -24.41
N ASN A 128 2.29 -6.17 -24.58
CA ASN A 128 3.04 -6.42 -25.79
C ASN A 128 3.85 -7.71 -25.70
N LYS A 129 4.12 -8.31 -26.85
CA LYS A 129 5.06 -9.43 -26.94
C LYS A 129 6.46 -8.86 -26.84
N LYS A 130 7.28 -9.47 -25.99
CA LYS A 130 8.70 -9.15 -25.85
C LYS A 130 9.50 -9.56 -27.09
#